data_AF-A0A963M6K5-F1
#
_entry.id   AF-A0A963M6K5-F1
#
_cell.length_a   1.000
_cell.length_b   1.000
_cell.length_c   1.000
_cell.angle_alpha   90.00
_cell.angle_beta   90.00
_cell.angle_gamma   90.00
#
_symmetry.space_group_name_H-M   'P 1'
#
loop_
_entity.id
_entity.type
_entity.pdbx_description
1 polymer ?
#
loop_
_entity_poly.entity_id
_entity_poly.type
_entity_poly.pdbx_seq_one_letter_code
_entity_poly.pdbx_strand_id
1 'polypeptide(L)'
;MSSYAEFYRRSIEDRDGFWREQAALIDWQTPPQTICDYSKPPFVKWFAGGTTNLCHNAVDRHVAMRGDQPALIAISTEADTEQVYTFRQLQAEVQRMAAALLSLGVGKGDRVLIYMPMIAEAAFAMLACARIGAIHSVMFGGFASGSLASRIEDAEPKVIISADAGSRGGKAVAYKPLLDEAIRLSKHKPPAVLLADRGLVPMDLVAGRDHLWAALREQHLNAQVPCEWVDATHTSYTLYTSGTTG
;
A
#
# COMPACT_ATOMS: atom_id res chain seq x y z
N MET A 1 22.68 -14.37 25.94
CA MET A 1 21.51 -13.58 25.51
C MET A 1 21.40 -12.39 26.46
N SER A 2 21.30 -11.17 25.93
CA SER A 2 21.07 -9.98 26.77
C SER A 2 19.66 -10.02 27.35
N SER A 3 19.49 -9.58 28.58
CA SER A 3 18.15 -9.46 29.18
C SER A 3 17.33 -8.37 28.46
N TYR A 4 16.00 -8.45 28.52
CA TYR A 4 15.12 -7.40 27.99
C TYR A 4 15.49 -6.01 28.54
N ALA A 5 15.80 -5.92 29.84
CA ALA A 5 16.16 -4.67 30.50
C ALA A 5 17.43 -4.05 29.91
N GLU A 6 18.46 -4.86 29.65
CA GLU A 6 19.70 -4.40 29.01
C GLU A 6 19.48 -4.01 27.55
N PHE A 7 18.71 -4.80 26.80
CA PHE A 7 18.36 -4.51 25.40
C PHE A 7 17.61 -3.18 25.27
N TYR A 8 16.59 -2.97 26.12
CA TYR A 8 15.84 -1.72 26.17
C TYR A 8 16.73 -0.54 26.57
N ARG A 9 17.53 -0.67 27.64
CA ARG A 9 18.45 0.38 28.09
C ARG A 9 19.38 0.82 26.95
N ARG A 10 19.94 -0.14 26.22
CA ARG A 10 20.84 0.15 25.09
C ARG A 10 20.15 0.91 23.96
N SER A 11 18.89 0.60 23.66
CA SER A 11 18.12 1.31 22.62
C SER A 11 17.95 2.82 22.87
N ILE A 12 18.10 3.25 24.13
CA ILE A 12 17.98 4.64 24.57
C ILE A 12 19.35 5.28 24.78
N GLU A 13 20.21 4.63 25.57
CA GLU A 13 21.51 5.18 25.98
C GLU A 13 22.56 5.14 24.87
N ASP A 14 22.55 4.08 24.04
CA ASP A 14 23.38 3.90 22.85
C ASP A 14 22.48 3.88 21.61
N ARG A 15 21.68 4.94 21.43
CA ARG A 15 20.69 5.05 20.36
C ARG A 15 21.28 4.75 18.99
N ASP A 16 22.36 5.43 18.61
CA ASP A 16 22.91 5.33 17.27
C ASP A 16 23.59 3.98 17.03
N GLY A 17 24.30 3.42 18.02
CA GLY A 17 24.90 2.08 17.91
C GLY A 17 23.84 0.99 17.82
N PHE A 18 22.84 1.03 18.71
CA PHE A 18 21.74 0.08 18.73
C PHE A 18 20.93 0.11 17.42
N TRP A 19 20.45 1.28 16.99
CA TRP A 19 19.60 1.38 15.81
C TRP A 19 20.36 1.17 14.51
N ARG A 20 21.69 1.37 14.47
CA ARG A 20 22.53 0.95 13.33
C ARG A 20 22.52 -0.56 13.18
N GLU A 21 22.66 -1.31 14.27
CA GLU A 21 22.59 -2.78 14.25
C GLU A 21 21.20 -3.27 13.84
N GLN A 22 20.13 -2.67 14.37
CA GLN A 22 18.77 -3.05 14.01
C GLN A 22 18.46 -2.74 12.53
N ALA A 23 18.96 -1.61 12.02
CA ALA A 23 18.80 -1.25 10.61
C ALA A 23 19.50 -2.23 9.66
N ALA A 24 20.57 -2.91 10.10
CA ALA A 24 21.24 -3.93 9.30
C ALA A 24 20.40 -5.22 9.08
N LEU A 25 19.26 -5.36 9.77
CA LEU A 25 18.32 -6.48 9.59
C LEU A 25 17.41 -6.32 8.36
N ILE A 26 17.43 -5.14 7.72
CA ILE A 26 16.75 -4.87 6.46
C ILE A 26 17.75 -4.60 5.36
N ASP A 27 17.33 -4.85 4.13
CA ASP A 27 18.14 -4.64 2.94
C ASP A 27 18.11 -3.16 2.56
N TRP A 28 19.30 -2.60 2.36
CA TRP A 28 19.54 -1.25 1.87
C TRP A 28 20.22 -1.34 0.52
N GLN A 29 19.82 -0.51 -0.44
CA GLN A 29 20.63 -0.31 -1.63
C GLN A 29 21.83 0.58 -1.29
N THR A 30 21.59 1.65 -0.53
CA THR A 30 22.64 2.48 0.07
C THR A 30 22.44 2.47 1.58
N PRO A 31 23.38 1.96 2.38
CA PRO A 31 23.29 2.01 3.83
C PRO A 31 23.27 3.46 4.37
N PRO A 32 22.56 3.72 5.48
CA PRO A 32 22.47 5.06 6.04
C PRO A 32 23.80 5.55 6.63
N GLN A 33 24.14 6.81 6.37
CA GLN A 33 25.33 7.46 6.92
C GLN A 33 25.07 7.93 8.35
N THR A 34 23.91 8.57 8.56
CA THR A 34 23.47 9.11 9.85
C THR A 34 22.26 8.34 10.36
N ILE A 35 22.34 7.83 11.59
CA ILE A 35 21.25 7.04 12.19
C ILE A 35 20.11 7.91 12.68
N CYS A 36 20.42 8.95 13.44
CA CYS A 36 19.42 9.89 13.96
C CYS A 36 19.97 11.31 13.91
N ASP A 37 19.47 12.11 12.96
CA ASP A 37 19.70 13.56 12.92
C ASP A 37 18.66 14.25 13.80
N TYR A 38 19.12 14.68 14.97
CA TYR A 38 18.32 15.36 15.99
C TYR A 38 18.56 16.88 16.01
N SER A 39 19.13 17.46 14.95
CA SER A 39 19.48 18.89 14.92
C SER A 39 18.29 19.86 14.90
N LYS A 40 17.08 19.38 14.51
CA LYS A 40 15.88 20.22 14.37
C LYS A 40 14.59 19.58 14.93
N PRO A 41 14.45 19.38 16.25
CA PRO A 41 13.20 18.89 16.83
C PRO A 41 12.02 19.85 16.55
N PRO A 42 10.79 19.36 16.31
CA PRO A 42 10.36 17.95 16.29
C PRO A 42 10.62 17.22 14.95
N PHE A 43 11.27 17.86 13.97
CA PHE A 43 11.52 17.33 12.62
C PHE A 43 12.78 16.46 12.57
N VAL A 44 12.81 15.41 13.38
CA VAL A 44 13.92 14.44 13.46
C VAL A 44 13.96 13.57 12.21
N LYS A 45 15.15 13.31 11.67
CA LYS A 45 15.34 12.40 10.53
C LYS A 45 16.09 11.15 10.97
N TRP A 46 15.56 9.99 10.61
CA TRP A 46 16.19 8.71 10.87
C TRP A 46 16.78 8.13 9.58
N PHE A 47 17.95 7.49 9.70
CA PHE A 47 18.62 6.76 8.63
C PHE A 47 18.92 7.61 7.38
N ALA A 48 19.29 8.88 7.59
CA ALA A 48 19.54 9.83 6.52
C ALA A 48 20.69 9.38 5.60
N GLY A 49 20.50 9.57 4.29
CA GLY A 49 21.40 9.11 3.24
C GLY A 49 21.25 7.63 2.89
N GLY A 50 20.37 6.90 3.58
CA GLY A 50 20.04 5.52 3.24
C GLY A 50 18.97 5.44 2.16
N THR A 51 19.10 4.50 1.24
CA THR A 51 18.05 4.16 0.27
C THR A 51 17.57 2.73 0.42
N THR A 52 16.26 2.54 0.46
CA THR A 52 15.62 1.23 0.62
C THR A 52 14.30 1.16 -0.15
N ASN A 53 13.69 -0.02 -0.18
CA ASN A 53 12.35 -0.24 -0.70
C ASN A 53 11.59 -1.21 0.21
N LEU A 54 10.39 -0.82 0.63
CA LEU A 54 9.58 -1.62 1.57
C LEU A 54 9.04 -2.90 0.92
N CYS A 55 8.65 -2.85 -0.36
CA CYS A 55 8.21 -4.04 -1.08
C CYS A 55 9.36 -5.05 -1.25
N HIS A 56 10.58 -4.58 -1.56
CA HIS A 56 11.76 -5.43 -1.62
C HIS A 56 11.98 -6.18 -0.30
N ASN A 57 11.95 -5.43 0.81
CA ASN A 57 12.16 -5.99 2.15
C ASN A 57 11.03 -6.91 2.62
N ALA A 58 9.80 -6.65 2.21
CA ALA A 58 8.63 -7.45 2.60
C ALA A 58 8.45 -8.70 1.72
N VAL A 59 8.91 -8.67 0.47
CA VAL A 59 8.62 -9.70 -0.53
C VAL A 59 9.89 -10.19 -1.22
N ASP A 60 10.54 -9.35 -2.04
CA ASP A 60 11.55 -9.79 -3.01
C ASP A 60 12.74 -10.51 -2.36
N ARG A 61 13.27 -10.00 -1.24
CA ARG A 61 14.40 -10.63 -0.54
C ARG A 61 14.08 -12.03 -0.02
N HIS A 62 12.80 -12.33 0.22
CA HIS A 62 12.36 -13.63 0.68
C HIS A 62 12.17 -14.64 -0.45
N VAL A 63 11.95 -14.19 -1.70
CA VAL A 63 11.67 -15.09 -2.83
C VAL A 63 12.83 -16.03 -3.13
N ALA A 64 14.08 -15.56 -2.99
CA ALA A 64 15.27 -16.37 -3.28
C ALA A 64 15.39 -17.60 -2.37
N MET A 65 15.04 -17.48 -1.09
CA MET A 65 15.23 -18.53 -0.08
C MET A 65 13.92 -19.20 0.36
N ARG A 66 12.79 -18.51 0.21
CA ARG A 66 11.47 -18.88 0.74
C ARG A 66 10.37 -18.75 -0.31
N GLY A 67 10.74 -18.75 -1.60
CA GLY A 67 9.83 -18.46 -2.71
C GLY A 67 8.54 -19.27 -2.72
N ASP A 68 8.61 -20.54 -2.36
CA ASP A 68 7.47 -21.46 -2.39
C ASP A 68 6.78 -21.60 -1.01
N GLN A 69 7.23 -20.85 0.00
CA GLN A 69 6.54 -20.78 1.30
C GLN A 69 5.32 -19.85 1.21
N PRO A 70 4.21 -20.18 1.90
CA PRO A 70 3.07 -19.27 2.05
C PRO A 70 3.47 -17.90 2.60
N ALA A 71 3.03 -16.84 1.91
CA ALA A 71 3.27 -15.44 2.28
C ALA A 71 1.97 -14.70 2.61
N LEU A 72 0.90 -14.98 1.87
CA LEU A 72 -0.43 -14.40 2.09
C LEU A 72 -1.49 -15.50 1.98
N ILE A 73 -2.28 -15.67 3.03
CA ILE A 73 -3.44 -16.55 3.05
C ILE A 73 -4.67 -15.64 3.02
N ALA A 74 -5.33 -15.58 1.86
CA ALA A 74 -6.50 -14.74 1.64
C ALA A 74 -7.76 -15.58 1.82
N ILE A 75 -8.52 -15.27 2.87
CA ILE A 75 -9.79 -15.94 3.18
C ILE A 75 -10.90 -14.92 3.02
N SER A 76 -11.86 -15.21 2.15
CA SER A 76 -13.08 -14.42 2.00
C SER A 76 -14.27 -15.27 2.42
N THR A 77 -14.91 -14.86 3.51
CA THR A 77 -16.17 -15.47 3.95
C THR A 77 -17.35 -15.00 3.11
N GLU A 78 -17.22 -13.89 2.38
CA GLU A 78 -18.26 -13.40 1.48
C GLU A 78 -18.36 -14.19 0.18
N ALA A 79 -17.21 -14.65 -0.34
CA ALA A 79 -17.13 -15.42 -1.58
C ALA A 79 -16.96 -16.93 -1.33
N ASP A 80 -16.84 -17.36 -0.07
CA ASP A 80 -16.51 -18.73 0.34
C ASP A 80 -15.24 -19.26 -0.36
N THR A 81 -14.18 -18.44 -0.35
CA THR A 81 -12.91 -18.75 -0.99
C THR A 81 -11.75 -18.65 -0.03
N GLU A 82 -10.80 -19.56 -0.18
CA GLU A 82 -9.48 -19.50 0.44
C GLU A 82 -8.41 -19.64 -0.64
N GLN A 83 -7.50 -18.67 -0.71
CA GLN A 83 -6.38 -18.68 -1.65
C GLN A 83 -5.09 -18.43 -0.91
N VAL A 84 -4.14 -19.35 -1.07
CA VAL A 84 -2.78 -19.21 -0.54
C VAL A 84 -1.86 -18.72 -1.65
N TYR A 85 -1.16 -17.62 -1.39
CA TYR A 85 -0.10 -17.09 -2.24
C TYR A 85 1.25 -17.36 -1.56
N THR A 86 2.11 -18.07 -2.26
CA THR A 86 3.53 -18.18 -1.91
C THR A 86 4.25 -16.83 -2.10
N PHE A 87 5.45 -16.65 -1.55
CA PHE A 87 6.25 -15.44 -1.79
C PHE A 87 6.44 -15.15 -3.29
N ARG A 88 6.69 -16.18 -4.11
CA ARG A 88 6.85 -16.05 -5.56
C ARG A 88 5.56 -15.60 -6.25
N GLN A 89 4.42 -16.16 -5.84
CA GLN A 89 3.11 -15.77 -6.40
C GLN A 89 2.72 -14.35 -5.95
N LEU A 90 2.94 -14.01 -4.68
CA LEU A 90 2.71 -12.66 -4.17
C LEU A 90 3.56 -11.63 -4.92
N GLN A 91 4.85 -11.92 -5.15
CA GLN A 91 5.72 -11.05 -5.93
C GLN A 91 5.18 -10.84 -7.36
N ALA A 92 4.70 -11.89 -8.01
CA ALA A 92 4.14 -11.79 -9.35
C ALA A 92 2.87 -10.92 -9.38
N GLU A 93 1.95 -11.09 -8.43
CA GLU A 93 0.75 -10.25 -8.30
C GLU A 93 1.08 -8.77 -8.00
N VAL A 94 2.06 -8.54 -7.13
CA VAL A 94 2.54 -7.18 -6.82
C VAL A 94 3.16 -6.52 -8.06
N GLN A 95 3.93 -7.25 -8.87
CA GLN A 95 4.51 -6.72 -10.10
C GLN A 95 3.44 -6.44 -11.17
N ARG A 96 2.41 -7.28 -11.28
CA ARG A 96 1.25 -7.04 -12.15
C ARG A 96 0.49 -5.79 -11.72
N MET A 97 0.26 -5.62 -10.42
CA MET A 97 -0.42 -4.45 -9.88
C MET A 97 0.43 -3.18 -10.08
N ALA A 98 1.73 -3.27 -9.87
CA ALA A 98 2.65 -2.15 -10.12
C ALA A 98 2.64 -1.74 -11.60
N ALA A 99 2.69 -2.71 -12.52
CA ALA A 99 2.60 -2.44 -13.96
C ALA A 99 1.26 -1.81 -14.36
N ALA A 100 0.14 -2.29 -13.78
CA ALA A 100 -1.16 -1.68 -13.98
C ALA A 100 -1.19 -0.22 -13.51
N LEU A 101 -0.67 0.08 -12.32
CA LEU A 101 -0.60 1.45 -11.80
C LEU A 101 0.30 2.36 -12.65
N LEU A 102 1.45 1.85 -13.12
CA LEU A 102 2.32 2.57 -14.05
C LEU A 102 1.58 2.88 -15.37
N SER A 103 0.80 1.92 -15.90
CA SER A 103 0.00 2.11 -17.12
C SER A 103 -1.11 3.16 -16.97
N LEU A 104 -1.62 3.34 -15.74
CA LEU A 104 -2.56 4.39 -15.37
C LEU A 104 -1.85 5.72 -15.03
N GLY A 105 -0.53 5.79 -15.19
CA GLY A 105 0.27 6.99 -15.03
C GLY A 105 0.68 7.33 -13.60
N VAL A 106 0.62 6.38 -12.66
CA VAL A 106 1.16 6.54 -11.31
C VAL A 106 2.68 6.45 -11.33
N GLY A 107 3.38 7.39 -10.71
CA GLY A 107 4.82 7.35 -10.50
C GLY A 107 5.23 7.56 -9.03
N LYS A 108 6.54 7.72 -8.82
CA LYS A 108 7.11 8.03 -7.51
C LYS A 108 6.56 9.35 -6.96
N GLY A 109 6.10 9.33 -5.72
CA GLY A 109 5.53 10.49 -5.03
C GLY A 109 4.05 10.76 -5.37
N ASP A 110 3.49 10.11 -6.39
CA ASP A 110 2.05 10.20 -6.65
C ASP A 110 1.26 9.47 -5.55
N ARG A 111 0.07 9.98 -5.25
CA ARG A 111 -0.82 9.38 -4.24
C ARG A 111 -1.80 8.42 -4.89
N VAL A 112 -1.96 7.25 -4.27
CA VAL A 112 -2.93 6.22 -4.68
C VAL A 112 -3.86 5.95 -3.51
N LEU A 113 -5.14 6.27 -3.67
CA LEU A 113 -6.12 6.03 -2.62
C LEU A 113 -6.66 4.60 -2.74
N ILE A 114 -6.67 3.85 -1.65
CA ILE A 114 -7.14 2.47 -1.58
C ILE A 114 -8.42 2.44 -0.75
N TYR A 115 -9.57 2.25 -1.40
CA TYR A 115 -10.89 2.10 -0.78
C TYR A 115 -11.43 0.70 -1.07
N MET A 116 -10.82 -0.29 -0.41
CA MET A 116 -11.10 -1.72 -0.63
C MET A 116 -11.47 -2.45 0.67
N PRO A 117 -12.19 -3.58 0.57
CA PRO A 117 -12.34 -4.51 1.69
C PRO A 117 -11.01 -5.24 1.98
N MET A 118 -10.99 -6.07 3.02
CA MET A 118 -9.84 -6.92 3.37
C MET A 118 -9.68 -8.10 2.39
N ILE A 119 -9.21 -7.81 1.18
CA ILE A 119 -8.96 -8.79 0.10
C ILE A 119 -7.48 -8.79 -0.31
N ALA A 120 -7.06 -9.83 -1.04
CA ALA A 120 -5.66 -9.98 -1.45
C ALA A 120 -5.16 -8.80 -2.30
N GLU A 121 -6.03 -8.29 -3.18
CA GLU A 121 -5.78 -7.14 -4.05
C GLU A 121 -5.44 -5.88 -3.26
N ALA A 122 -5.95 -5.72 -2.03
CA ALA A 122 -5.56 -4.62 -1.15
C ALA A 122 -4.10 -4.71 -0.71
N ALA A 123 -3.63 -5.91 -0.38
CA ALA A 123 -2.22 -6.14 -0.10
C ALA A 123 -1.36 -5.92 -1.36
N PHE A 124 -1.82 -6.39 -2.52
CA PHE A 124 -1.12 -6.18 -3.79
C PHE A 124 -0.97 -4.70 -4.11
N ALA A 125 -2.05 -3.92 -3.95
CA ALA A 125 -2.06 -2.47 -4.16
C ALA A 125 -1.08 -1.72 -3.25
N MET A 126 -1.09 -2.01 -1.93
CA MET A 126 -0.18 -1.37 -0.98
C MET A 126 1.29 -1.67 -1.32
N LEU A 127 1.60 -2.95 -1.56
CA LEU A 127 2.95 -3.39 -1.91
C LEU A 127 3.39 -2.85 -3.28
N ALA A 128 2.49 -2.77 -4.26
CA ALA A 128 2.77 -2.19 -5.56
C ALA A 128 3.07 -0.69 -5.49
N CYS A 129 2.32 0.07 -4.67
CA CYS A 129 2.62 1.48 -4.42
C CYS A 129 4.01 1.64 -3.80
N ALA A 130 4.31 0.86 -2.75
CA ALA A 130 5.62 0.86 -2.13
C ALA A 130 6.74 0.45 -3.10
N ARG A 131 6.46 -0.47 -4.04
CA ARG A 131 7.41 -0.92 -5.06
C ARG A 131 7.83 0.21 -6.01
N ILE A 132 6.88 1.03 -6.45
CA ILE A 132 7.13 2.10 -7.42
C ILE A 132 7.37 3.47 -6.77
N GLY A 133 7.44 3.53 -5.44
CA GLY A 133 7.63 4.76 -4.68
C GLY A 133 6.41 5.68 -4.63
N ALA A 134 5.22 5.17 -4.97
CA ALA A 134 3.96 5.88 -4.82
C ALA A 134 3.51 5.85 -3.34
N ILE A 135 2.73 6.86 -2.96
CA ILE A 135 2.24 7.06 -1.60
C ILE A 135 0.82 6.50 -1.51
N HIS A 136 0.65 5.33 -0.91
CA HIS A 136 -0.71 4.79 -0.75
C HIS A 136 -1.47 5.48 0.39
N SER A 137 -2.78 5.60 0.25
CA SER A 137 -3.66 6.13 1.30
C SER A 137 -4.84 5.22 1.49
N VAL A 138 -4.81 4.42 2.56
CA VAL A 138 -5.84 3.40 2.80
C VAL A 138 -7.02 4.02 3.54
N MET A 139 -8.21 3.81 2.98
CA MET A 139 -9.48 4.24 3.54
C MET A 139 -10.27 3.05 4.02
N PHE A 140 -10.91 3.20 5.19
CA PHE A 140 -11.82 2.19 5.69
C PHE A 140 -13.02 2.05 4.74
N GLY A 141 -13.28 0.83 4.26
CA GLY A 141 -14.34 0.53 3.31
C GLY A 141 -15.77 0.87 3.80
N GLY A 142 -15.96 1.10 5.10
CA GLY A 142 -17.24 1.53 5.66
C GLY A 142 -17.47 3.05 5.68
N PHE A 143 -16.58 3.88 5.11
CA PHE A 143 -16.81 5.33 5.04
C PHE A 143 -18.02 5.68 4.18
N ALA A 144 -18.78 6.67 4.64
CA ALA A 144 -19.80 7.33 3.82
C ALA A 144 -19.14 8.22 2.76
N SER A 145 -19.84 8.45 1.65
CA SER A 145 -19.31 9.20 0.50
C SER A 145 -18.77 10.59 0.85
N GLY A 146 -19.42 11.32 1.75
CA GLY A 146 -18.94 12.64 2.18
C GLY A 146 -17.60 12.58 2.92
N SER A 147 -17.41 11.59 3.80
CA SER A 147 -16.13 11.37 4.47
C SER A 147 -15.04 11.00 3.47
N LEU A 148 -15.36 10.11 2.51
CA LEU A 148 -14.43 9.73 1.46
C LEU A 148 -14.09 10.93 0.55
N ALA A 149 -15.06 11.78 0.20
CA ALA A 149 -14.86 12.96 -0.65
C ALA A 149 -13.81 13.91 -0.05
N SER A 150 -13.91 14.25 1.23
CA SER A 150 -12.93 15.12 1.91
C SER A 150 -11.50 14.58 1.85
N ARG A 151 -11.34 13.25 1.88
CA ARG A 151 -10.03 12.59 1.78
C ARG A 151 -9.53 12.52 0.35
N ILE A 152 -10.42 12.37 -0.64
CA ILE A 152 -10.05 12.50 -2.06
C ILE A 152 -9.58 13.93 -2.34
N GLU A 153 -10.23 14.95 -1.76
CA GLU A 153 -9.82 16.35 -1.91
C GLU A 153 -8.45 16.63 -1.30
N ASP A 154 -8.19 16.16 -0.08
CA ASP A 154 -6.91 16.41 0.59
C ASP A 154 -5.76 15.56 0.00
N ALA A 155 -6.03 14.29 -0.31
CA ALA A 155 -5.02 13.40 -0.87
C ALA A 155 -4.78 13.60 -2.36
N GLU A 156 -5.63 14.33 -3.08
CA GLU A 156 -5.63 14.50 -4.54
C GLU A 156 -5.03 13.29 -5.30
N PRO A 157 -5.59 12.07 -5.17
CA PRO A 157 -4.94 10.87 -5.65
C PRO A 157 -4.92 10.83 -7.18
N LYS A 158 -3.83 10.29 -7.74
CA LYS A 158 -3.70 10.02 -9.17
C LYS A 158 -4.61 8.87 -9.61
N VAL A 159 -4.75 7.86 -8.75
CA VAL A 159 -5.61 6.69 -8.97
C VAL A 159 -6.34 6.37 -7.67
N ILE A 160 -7.60 5.97 -7.78
CA ILE A 160 -8.33 5.30 -6.69
C ILE A 160 -8.47 3.82 -7.02
N ILE A 161 -8.18 2.94 -6.07
CA ILE A 161 -8.42 1.50 -6.18
C ILE A 161 -9.58 1.13 -5.28
N SER A 162 -10.56 0.40 -5.80
CA SER A 162 -11.73 -0.06 -5.05
C SER A 162 -12.18 -1.44 -5.51
N ALA A 163 -13.33 -1.89 -5.00
CA ALA A 163 -13.94 -3.16 -5.35
C ALA A 163 -15.44 -2.98 -5.59
N ASP A 164 -16.11 -4.04 -6.03
CA ASP A 164 -17.57 -4.12 -6.12
C ASP A 164 -18.25 -3.95 -4.77
N ALA A 165 -17.85 -4.72 -3.78
CA ALA A 165 -18.40 -4.67 -2.45
C ALA A 165 -17.44 -5.16 -1.36
N GLY A 166 -17.67 -4.66 -0.15
CA GLY A 166 -17.25 -5.31 1.09
C GLY A 166 -18.41 -6.00 1.80
N SER A 167 -18.19 -6.45 3.03
CA SER A 167 -19.25 -7.00 3.90
C SER A 167 -19.27 -6.34 5.26
N ARG A 168 -20.48 -6.14 5.79
CA ARG A 168 -20.71 -5.67 7.16
C ARG A 168 -21.87 -6.46 7.77
N GLY A 169 -21.59 -7.22 8.82
CA GLY A 169 -22.59 -8.08 9.47
C GLY A 169 -23.18 -9.13 8.53
N GLY A 170 -22.36 -9.69 7.63
CA GLY A 170 -22.78 -10.72 6.66
C GLY A 170 -23.55 -10.19 5.45
N LYS A 171 -23.72 -8.87 5.32
CA LYS A 171 -24.40 -8.25 4.17
C LYS A 171 -23.39 -7.54 3.27
N ALA A 172 -23.54 -7.72 1.96
CA ALA A 172 -22.76 -7.00 0.98
C ALA A 172 -23.04 -5.48 1.07
N VAL A 173 -21.97 -4.69 1.00
CA VAL A 173 -22.01 -3.23 0.95
C VAL A 173 -21.42 -2.81 -0.37
N ALA A 174 -22.24 -2.30 -1.28
CA ALA A 174 -21.79 -1.85 -2.60
C ALA A 174 -20.88 -0.62 -2.47
N TYR A 175 -19.62 -0.75 -2.88
CA TYR A 175 -18.63 0.31 -2.77
C TYR A 175 -18.68 1.26 -3.96
N LYS A 176 -19.00 0.74 -5.15
CA LYS A 176 -19.01 1.54 -6.38
C LYS A 176 -19.93 2.77 -6.32
N PRO A 177 -21.19 2.67 -5.86
CA PRO A 177 -22.05 3.86 -5.73
C PRO A 177 -21.52 4.86 -4.69
N LEU A 178 -20.95 4.36 -3.59
CA LEU A 178 -20.37 5.22 -2.54
C LEU A 178 -19.15 5.99 -3.07
N LEU A 179 -18.30 5.31 -3.82
CA LEU A 179 -17.12 5.89 -4.46
C LEU A 179 -17.50 6.92 -5.52
N ASP A 180 -18.46 6.60 -6.39
CA ASP A 180 -18.90 7.52 -7.45
C ASP A 180 -19.47 8.80 -6.86
N GLU A 181 -20.28 8.69 -5.81
CA GLU A 181 -20.81 9.85 -5.10
C GLU A 181 -19.68 10.64 -4.41
N ALA A 182 -18.69 9.97 -3.81
CA ALA A 182 -17.55 10.64 -3.20
C ALA A 182 -16.71 11.41 -4.23
N ILE A 183 -16.44 10.80 -5.39
CA ILE A 183 -15.76 11.46 -6.51
C ILE A 183 -16.61 12.62 -7.02
N ARG A 184 -17.95 12.48 -7.11
CA ARG A 184 -18.84 13.56 -7.54
C ARG A 184 -18.78 14.77 -6.59
N LEU A 185 -18.79 14.52 -5.28
CA LEU A 185 -18.72 15.53 -4.23
C LEU A 185 -17.36 16.23 -4.14
N SER A 186 -16.26 15.48 -4.35
CA SER A 186 -14.88 15.99 -4.25
C SER A 186 -14.57 17.00 -5.37
N LYS A 187 -13.87 18.10 -5.09
CA LYS A 187 -13.33 19.00 -6.13
C LYS A 187 -12.27 18.32 -7.01
N HIS A 188 -11.49 17.40 -6.43
CA HIS A 188 -10.50 16.64 -7.18
C HIS A 188 -11.17 15.47 -7.90
N LYS A 189 -10.95 15.37 -9.22
CA LYS A 189 -11.45 14.26 -10.04
C LYS A 189 -10.27 13.39 -10.47
N PRO A 190 -10.05 12.23 -9.82
CA PRO A 190 -8.99 11.32 -10.23
C PRO A 190 -9.20 10.88 -11.68
N PRO A 191 -8.14 10.84 -12.52
CA PRO A 191 -8.26 10.45 -13.91
C PRO A 191 -8.61 8.97 -14.10
N ALA A 192 -8.29 8.11 -13.13
CA ALA A 192 -8.56 6.68 -13.21
C ALA A 192 -9.00 6.07 -11.87
N VAL A 193 -9.85 5.04 -11.99
CA VAL A 193 -10.29 4.17 -10.90
C VAL A 193 -10.02 2.72 -11.31
N LEU A 194 -9.36 1.95 -10.45
CA LEU A 194 -9.09 0.53 -10.65
C LEU A 194 -10.01 -0.31 -9.75
N LEU A 195 -10.79 -1.21 -10.33
CA LEU A 195 -11.82 -1.97 -9.63
C LEU A 195 -11.51 -3.46 -9.61
N ALA A 196 -11.48 -4.04 -8.42
CA ALA A 196 -11.54 -5.48 -8.21
C ALA A 196 -13.00 -5.94 -8.25
N ASP A 197 -13.36 -6.76 -9.24
CA ASP A 197 -14.69 -7.36 -9.35
C ASP A 197 -14.68 -8.74 -8.68
N ARG A 198 -15.42 -8.87 -7.58
CA ARG A 198 -15.54 -10.10 -6.80
C ARG A 198 -16.83 -10.86 -7.13
N GLY A 199 -17.69 -10.31 -7.99
CA GLY A 199 -19.00 -10.88 -8.33
C GLY A 199 -20.03 -10.83 -7.21
N LEU A 200 -19.85 -10.00 -6.18
CA LEU A 200 -20.78 -9.91 -5.04
C LEU A 200 -21.98 -9.02 -5.34
N VAL A 201 -21.76 -7.91 -6.07
CA VAL A 201 -22.80 -6.98 -6.49
C VAL A 201 -22.49 -6.43 -7.87
N PRO A 202 -23.50 -6.06 -8.68
CA PRO A 202 -23.27 -5.36 -9.94
C PRO A 202 -22.54 -4.03 -9.74
N MET A 203 -21.63 -3.70 -10.65
CA MET A 203 -20.95 -2.41 -10.70
C MET A 203 -21.15 -1.74 -12.07
N ASP A 204 -21.67 -0.51 -12.06
CA ASP A 204 -21.68 0.31 -13.26
C ASP A 204 -20.30 0.94 -13.48
N LEU A 205 -19.74 0.78 -14.68
CA LEU A 205 -18.44 1.32 -15.06
C LEU A 205 -18.59 2.65 -15.81
N VAL A 206 -17.82 3.66 -15.41
CA VAL A 206 -17.71 4.94 -16.11
C VAL A 206 -16.62 4.84 -17.18
N ALA A 207 -17.04 4.87 -18.45
CA ALA A 207 -16.13 4.77 -19.59
C ALA A 207 -15.02 5.81 -19.55
N GLY A 208 -13.78 5.38 -19.79
CA GLY A 208 -12.59 6.25 -19.79
C GLY A 208 -12.01 6.57 -18.42
N ARG A 209 -12.71 6.26 -17.32
CA ARG A 209 -12.23 6.44 -15.94
C ARG A 209 -12.05 5.09 -15.22
N ASP A 210 -13.02 4.20 -15.35
CA ASP A 210 -13.04 2.95 -14.59
C ASP A 210 -12.39 1.81 -15.38
N HIS A 211 -11.44 1.14 -14.74
CA HIS A 211 -10.70 0.00 -15.28
C HIS A 211 -10.87 -1.21 -14.37
N LEU A 212 -11.00 -2.39 -14.95
CA LEU A 212 -11.07 -3.64 -14.19
C LEU A 212 -9.66 -4.18 -13.91
N TRP A 213 -9.41 -4.54 -12.65
CA TRP A 213 -8.16 -5.16 -12.22
C TRP A 213 -7.84 -6.42 -13.04
N ALA A 214 -8.82 -7.31 -13.21
CA ALA A 214 -8.62 -8.56 -13.95
C ALA A 214 -8.11 -8.31 -15.38
N ALA A 215 -8.66 -7.31 -16.07
CA ALA A 215 -8.28 -6.96 -17.44
C ALA A 215 -6.85 -6.38 -17.52
N LEU A 216 -6.50 -5.44 -16.63
CA LEU A 216 -5.13 -4.90 -16.60
C LEU A 216 -4.10 -5.94 -16.14
N ARG A 217 -4.48 -6.80 -15.19
CA ARG A 217 -3.65 -7.90 -14.72
C ARG A 217 -3.29 -8.85 -15.87
N GLU A 218 -4.26 -9.18 -16.73
CA GLU A 218 -4.05 -10.06 -17.88
C GLU A 218 -3.05 -9.47 -18.90
N GLN A 219 -3.10 -8.15 -19.11
CA GLN A 219 -2.13 -7.44 -19.97
C GLN A 219 -0.70 -7.44 -19.41
N HIS A 220 -0.54 -7.69 -18.11
CA HIS A 220 0.73 -7.58 -17.40
C HIS A 220 1.20 -8.90 -16.76
N LEU A 221 0.72 -10.06 -17.22
CA LEU A 221 1.02 -11.36 -16.60
C LEU A 221 2.51 -11.66 -16.41
N ASN A 222 3.34 -11.18 -17.34
CA ASN A 222 4.80 -11.36 -17.37
C ASN A 222 5.57 -10.10 -16.99
N ALA A 223 4.91 -9.07 -16.45
CA ALA A 223 5.55 -7.82 -16.11
C ALA A 223 6.63 -8.04 -15.05
N GLN A 224 7.80 -7.45 -15.31
CA GLN A 224 8.87 -7.31 -14.33
C GLN A 224 9.05 -5.83 -14.04
N VAL A 225 8.71 -5.43 -12.82
CA VAL A 225 8.79 -4.02 -12.41
C VAL A 225 9.92 -3.91 -11.38
N PRO A 226 11.03 -3.22 -11.69
CA PRO A 226 12.08 -2.99 -10.70
C PRO A 226 11.57 -2.22 -9.49
N CYS A 227 12.17 -2.46 -8.33
CA CYS A 227 11.91 -1.64 -7.14
C CYS A 227 12.51 -0.25 -7.32
N GLU A 228 11.71 0.78 -7.09
CA GLU A 228 12.16 2.16 -6.98
C GLU A 228 12.82 2.35 -5.61
N TRP A 229 14.11 2.62 -5.60
CA TRP A 229 14.86 2.83 -4.37
C TRP A 229 14.66 4.27 -3.90
N VAL A 230 14.04 4.42 -2.73
CA VAL A 230 13.67 5.72 -2.18
C VAL A 230 14.51 6.04 -0.95
N ASP A 231 14.65 7.32 -0.65
CA ASP A 231 15.29 7.79 0.58
C ASP A 231 14.57 7.22 1.81
N ALA A 232 15.29 6.94 2.89
CA ALA A 232 14.73 6.42 4.14
C ALA A 232 13.61 7.29 4.72
N THR A 233 13.59 8.59 4.38
CA THR A 233 12.59 9.56 4.81
C THR A 233 11.49 9.80 3.77
N HIS A 234 11.50 9.08 2.64
CA HIS A 234 10.43 9.12 1.64
C HIS A 234 9.10 8.73 2.27
N THR A 235 8.05 9.46 1.94
CA THR A 235 6.71 9.16 2.44
C THR A 235 6.23 7.83 1.87
N SER A 236 6.00 6.85 2.73
CA SER A 236 5.49 5.54 2.32
C SER A 236 3.97 5.56 2.10
N TYR A 237 3.24 6.14 3.04
CA TYR A 237 1.79 6.20 3.00
C TYR A 237 1.25 7.38 3.81
N THR A 238 -0.01 7.73 3.55
CA THR A 238 -0.80 8.59 4.42
C THR A 238 -1.95 7.78 5.03
N LEU A 239 -2.25 8.03 6.30
CA LEU A 239 -3.37 7.41 6.99
C LEU A 239 -4.14 8.47 7.77
N TYR A 240 -5.38 8.71 7.36
CA TYR A 240 -6.22 9.75 7.95
C TYR A 240 -6.74 9.30 9.31
N THR A 241 -6.51 10.13 10.32
CA THR A 241 -6.99 9.95 11.69
C THR A 241 -7.89 11.11 12.11
N SER A 242 -8.89 10.85 12.95
CA SER A 242 -9.72 11.92 13.54
C SER A 242 -8.97 12.63 14.67
N GLY A 243 -8.80 13.94 14.54
CA GLY A 243 -8.35 14.82 15.63
C GLY A 243 -9.50 15.30 16.51
N THR A 244 -9.19 16.00 17.60
CA THR A 244 -10.18 16.57 18.53
C THR A 244 -10.85 17.85 18.00
N THR A 245 -10.21 18.53 17.06
CA THR A 245 -10.73 19.71 16.36
C THR A 245 -10.53 19.50 14.86
N GLY A 246 -11.61 19.57 14.08
CA GLY A 246 -11.63 19.31 12.64
C GLY A 246 -11.12 20.45 11.77
#